data_AF-A0A2S8AFZ8-F1
#
_entry.id   AF-A0A2S8AFZ8-F1
#
_cell.length_a   1.000
_cell.length_b   1.000
_cell.length_c   1.000
_cell.angle_alpha   90.00
_cell.angle_beta   90.00
_cell.angle_gamma   90.00
#
_symmetry.space_group_name_H-M   'P 1'
#
loop_
_entity.id
_entity.type
_entity.pdbx_description
1 polymer ?
#
loop_
_entity_poly.entity_id
_entity_poly.type
_entity_poly.pdbx_seq_one_letter_code
_entity_poly.pdbx_strand_id
1 'polypeptide(L)' 'MANKIFELLIKQLISVYIGCSIIFLYYKIIGKNISYSEIINAEDKNTGLKKYRYKGFYIGVLFMTILVILIAEFL' A
#
# COMPACT_ATOMS: atom_id res chain seq x y z
N MET A 1 -11.42 12.64 -20.64
CA MET A 1 -10.17 12.92 -19.90
C MET A 1 -10.35 12.74 -18.40
N ALA A 2 -11.42 13.27 -17.79
CA ALA A 2 -11.78 13.08 -16.37
C ALA A 2 -11.81 11.60 -15.92
N ASN A 3 -12.44 10.70 -16.69
CA ASN A 3 -12.51 9.27 -16.33
C ASN A 3 -11.14 8.59 -16.20
N LYS A 4 -10.17 8.96 -17.04
CA LYS A 4 -8.82 8.35 -16.99
C LYS A 4 -8.04 8.78 -15.74
N ILE A 5 -8.18 10.05 -15.33
CA ILE A 5 -7.55 10.57 -14.12
C ILE A 5 -8.17 9.91 -12.88
N PHE A 6 -9.49 9.79 -12.86
CA PHE A 6 -10.21 9.12 -11.78
C PHE A 6 -9.81 7.64 -11.64
N GLU A 7 -9.73 6.92 -12.77
CA GLU A 7 -9.26 5.53 -12.79
C GLU A 7 -7.83 5.39 -12.27
N LEU A 8 -6.94 6.32 -12.64
CA LEU A 8 -5.56 6.35 -12.15
C LEU A 8 -5.52 6.55 -10.63
N LEU A 9 -6.32 7.46 -10.09
CA LEU A 9 -6.41 7.71 -8.64
C LEU A 9 -6.92 6.48 -7.89
N ILE A 10 -7.92 5.77 -8.44
CA ILE A 10 -8.40 4.51 -7.86
C ILE A 10 -7.29 3.45 -7.82
N LYS A 11 -6.55 3.28 -8.93
CA LYS A 11 -5.45 2.30 -8.99
C LYS A 11 -4.35 2.62 -7.97
N GLN A 12 -4.03 3.90 -7.78
CA GLN A 12 -3.09 4.34 -6.76
C GLN A 12 -3.61 4.05 -5.34
N LEU A 13 -4.89 4.32 -5.07
CA LEU A 13 -5.51 3.99 -3.78
C LEU A 13 -5.46 2.49 -3.49
N ILE A 14 -5.83 1.65 -4.45
CA ILE A 14 -5.75 0.18 -4.31
C ILE A 14 -4.34 -0.26 -3.94
N SER A 15 -3.32 0.27 -4.64
CA SER A 15 -1.92 -0.05 -4.37
C SER A 15 -1.51 0.34 -2.94
N VAL A 16 -1.95 1.50 -2.46
CA VAL A 16 -1.71 1.92 -1.06
C VAL A 16 -2.32 0.93 -0.07
N TYR A 17 -3.58 0.52 -0.27
CA TYR A 17 -4.26 -0.41 0.65
C TYR A 17 -3.57 -1.77 0.67
N ILE A 18 -3.16 -2.29 -0.48
CA ILE A 18 -2.41 -3.55 -0.59
C ILE A 18 -1.11 -3.45 0.21
N GLY A 19 -0.30 -2.42 -0.01
CA GLY A 19 0.96 -2.29 0.71
C GLY A 19 0.80 -2.00 2.20
N CYS A 20 -0.22 -1.25 2.62
CA CYS A 20 -0.56 -1.08 4.03
C CYS A 20 -0.94 -2.40 4.71
N SER A 21 -1.67 -3.28 4.00
CA SER A 21 -1.98 -4.63 4.49
C SER A 21 -0.73 -5.50 4.63
N ILE A 22 0.21 -5.42 3.68
CA ILE A 22 1.51 -6.09 3.78
C ILE A 22 2.30 -5.58 4.98
N ILE A 23 2.35 -4.26 5.20
CA ILE A 23 3.00 -3.65 6.37
C ILE A 23 2.35 -4.13 7.67
N PHE A 24 1.02 -4.21 7.71
CA PHE A 24 0.28 -4.70 8.88
C PHE A 24 0.61 -6.16 9.21
N LEU A 25 0.60 -7.03 8.19
CA LEU A 25 0.98 -8.43 8.34
C LEU A 25 2.43 -8.55 8.81
N TYR A 26 3.35 -7.79 8.23
CA TYR A 26 4.74 -7.74 8.68
C TYR A 26 4.85 -7.38 10.16
N TYR A 27 4.14 -6.35 10.62
CA TYR A 27 4.15 -5.96 12.02
C TYR A 27 3.54 -7.01 12.96
N LYS A 28 2.49 -7.70 12.53
CA LYS A 28 1.90 -8.82 13.25
C LYS A 28 2.88 -9.99 13.39
N ILE A 29 3.61 -10.32 12.32
CA ILE A 29 4.60 -11.41 12.32
C ILE A 29 5.75 -11.12 13.28
N ILE A 30 6.23 -9.87 13.34
CA ILE A 30 7.30 -9.49 14.29
C ILE A 30 6.80 -9.22 15.72
N GLY A 31 5.54 -9.51 16.01
CA GLY A 31 4.96 -9.36 17.36
C GLY A 31 4.70 -7.92 17.79
N LYS A 32 4.69 -6.94 16.87
CA LYS A 32 4.34 -5.55 17.20
C LYS A 32 2.82 -5.39 17.26
N ASN A 33 2.34 -4.81 18.36
CA ASN A 33 0.93 -4.49 18.53
C ASN A 33 0.60 -3.13 17.88
N ILE A 34 0.51 -3.10 16.55
CA ILE A 34 0.01 -1.96 15.80
C ILE A 34 -1.33 -2.33 15.18
N SER A 35 -2.30 -1.42 15.25
CA SER A 35 -3.59 -1.58 14.60
C SER A 35 -3.51 -1.17 13.13
N TYR A 36 -4.39 -1.76 12.32
CA TYR A 36 -4.50 -1.37 10.91
C TYR A 36 -4.90 0.11 10.74
N SER A 37 -5.73 0.63 11.66
CA SER A 37 -6.10 2.04 11.71
C SER A 37 -4.89 2.94 11.91
N GLU A 38 -3.98 2.58 12.83
CA GLU A 38 -2.73 3.32 13.02
C GLU A 38 -1.85 3.31 11.77
N ILE A 39 -1.84 2.23 10.98
CA ILE A 39 -1.07 2.21 9.73
C ILE A 39 -1.69 3.14 8.68
N ILE A 40 -3.01 3.12 8.49
CA ILE A 40 -3.66 3.96 7.46
C ILE A 40 -3.67 5.44 7.84
N ASN A 41 -3.84 5.73 9.13
CA ASN A 41 -4.08 7.07 9.64
C ASN A 41 -2.88 7.70 10.30
N ALA A 42 -1.76 6.99 10.51
CA ALA A 42 -0.57 7.61 11.05
C ALA A 42 -0.12 8.75 10.15
N GLU A 43 0.00 9.91 10.76
CA GLU A 43 0.48 11.13 10.15
C GLU A 43 1.84 11.46 10.77
N ASP A 44 2.78 11.88 9.93
CA ASP A 44 4.07 12.34 10.40
C ASP A 44 3.90 13.74 10.99
N LYS A 45 4.18 13.88 12.29
CA LYS A 45 4.01 15.13 13.04
C LYS A 45 4.83 16.30 12.48
N ASN A 46 5.89 16.02 11.72
CA ASN A 46 6.77 17.05 11.16
C ASN A 46 6.31 17.56 9.79
N THR A 47 5.51 16.76 9.06
CA THR A 47 5.14 17.09 7.67
C THR A 47 3.64 17.11 7.43
N GLY A 48 2.81 16.60 8.35
CA GLY A 48 1.38 16.43 8.15
C GLY A 48 1.02 15.39 7.07
N LEU A 49 2.01 14.59 6.63
CA LEU A 49 1.80 13.58 5.60
C LEU A 49 1.50 12.23 6.23
N LYS A 50 0.61 11.46 5.61
CA LYS A 50 0.31 10.08 6.02
C LYS A 50 1.58 9.22 5.94
N LYS A 51 2.15 8.89 7.11
CA LYS A 51 3.46 8.27 7.33
C LYS A 51 3.65 6.97 6.54
N TYR A 52 2.65 6.10 6.54
CA TYR A 52 2.73 4.82 5.85
C TYR A 52 2.12 4.83 4.46
N ARG A 53 1.44 5.92 4.04
CA ARG A 53 0.76 5.95 2.73
C ARG A 53 1.75 5.88 1.57
N TYR A 54 2.85 6.64 1.66
CA TYR A 54 3.91 6.61 0.66
C TYR A 54 4.58 5.24 0.63
N LYS A 55 5.01 4.72 1.80
CA LYS A 55 5.63 3.38 1.89
C LYS A 55 4.70 2.27 1.40
N GLY A 56 3.42 2.33 1.77
CA GLY A 56 2.38 1.41 1.33
C GLY A 56 2.16 1.46 -0.18
N PHE A 57 2.20 2.64 -0.80
CA PHE A 57 2.11 2.74 -2.26
C PHE A 57 3.23 1.95 -2.95
N TYR A 58 4.51 2.19 -2.61
CA TYR A 58 5.63 1.49 -3.26
C TYR A 58 5.63 -0.01 -3.00
N ILE A 59 5.34 -0.42 -1.76
CA ILE A 59 5.24 -1.85 -1.42
C ILE A 59 4.11 -2.51 -2.22
N GLY A 60 2.95 -1.85 -2.32
CA GLY A 60 1.82 -2.36 -3.09
C GLY A 60 2.12 -2.46 -4.58
N VAL A 61 2.74 -1.45 -5.18
CA VAL A 61 3.16 -1.50 -6.59
C VAL A 61 4.16 -2.63 -6.82
N LEU A 62 5.19 -2.75 -5.98
CA LEU A 62 6.19 -3.80 -6.09
C LEU A 62 5.55 -5.19 -5.99
N PHE A 63 4.66 -5.40 -5.02
CA PHE A 63 3.94 -6.66 -4.86
C PHE A 63 3.10 -6.99 -6.09
N MET A 64 2.37 -6.01 -6.62
CA MET A 64 1.56 -6.21 -7.83
C MET A 64 2.44 -6.52 -9.05
N THR A 65 3.59 -5.87 -9.20
CA THR A 65 4.55 -6.18 -10.29
C THR A 65 5.07 -7.61 -10.19
N ILE A 66 5.47 -8.05 -8.99
CA ILE A 66 5.92 -9.44 -8.76
C ILE A 66 4.79 -10.42 -9.08
N LEU A 67 3.58 -10.15 -8.62
CA LEU A 67 2.41 -11.00 -8.84
C LEU A 67 2.08 -11.13 -10.34
N VAL A 68 2.20 -10.04 -11.11
CA VAL A 68 2.03 -10.07 -12.57
C VAL A 68 3.11 -10.92 -13.24
N ILE A 69 4.38 -10.76 -12.85
CA ILE A 69 5.49 -11.57 -13.39
C ILE A 69 5.26 -13.04 -13.11
N LEU A 70 4.91 -13.40 -11.87
CA LEU A 70 4.64 -14.78 -11.49
C LEU A 70 3.51 -15.37 -12.31
N ILE A 71 2.36 -14.68 -12.42
CA ILE A 71 1.24 -15.17 -13.23
C ILE A 71 1.64 -15.35 -14.69
N ALA A 72 2.43 -14.43 -15.25
CA ALA A 72 2.90 -14.52 -16.62
C ALA A 72 3.84 -15.72 -16.87
N GLU A 73 4.59 -16.17 -15.87
CA GLU A 73 5.41 -17.39 -15.96
C GLU A 73 4.58 -18.68 -15.90
N PHE A 74 3.39 -18.64 -15.29
CA PHE A 74 2.50 -19.80 -15.16
C PHE A 74 1.50 -19.98 -16.32
N LEU A 75 1.36 -18.99 -17.21
CA LEU A 75 0.38 -18.95 -18.29
C LEU A 75 1.01 -19.29 -19.65
#